data_AF-A0A355RJK8-F1
#
_entry.id   AF-A0A355RJK8-F1
#
_cell.length_a   1.000
_cell.length_b   1.000
_cell.length_c   1.000
_cell.angle_alpha   90.00
_cell.angle_beta   90.00
_cell.angle_gamma   90.00
#
_symmetry.space_group_name_H-M   'P 1'
#
loop_
_entity.id
_entity.type
_entity.pdbx_description
1 polymer ?
#
loop_
_entity_poly.entity_id
_entity_poly.type
_entity_poly.pdbx_seq_one_letter_code
_entity_poly.pdbx_strand_id
1 'polypeptide(L)'
;KGLTAGAGDQIGSVIYNRALYIGFLTHMAIAKAQEVTGVADISQADMIKGMEALDITDELMAANGLSGFAPSFSVSCEDHGGSGLGAVQQWDAKAGTWSLITDFIEPDMGVIAPLIKEDSEAFAKENNIAMRCN
;
A
#
# COMPACT_ATOMS: atom_id res chain seq x y z
N LYS A 1 -15.80 -1.57 -27.83
CA LYS A 1 -14.40 -1.88 -27.49
C LYS A 1 -14.38 -2.41 -26.06
N GLY A 2 -13.95 -3.65 -25.83
CA GLY A 2 -13.78 -4.22 -24.49
C GLY A 2 -12.57 -3.58 -23.82
N LEU A 3 -12.75 -2.36 -23.30
CA LEU A 3 -11.68 -1.54 -22.71
C LEU A 3 -11.40 -1.87 -21.25
N THR A 4 -11.97 -2.97 -20.72
CA THR A 4 -11.94 -3.31 -19.29
C THR A 4 -12.35 -2.16 -18.37
N ALA A 5 -13.13 -1.20 -18.87
CA ALA A 5 -13.79 -0.22 -18.03
C ALA A 5 -14.88 -0.99 -17.27
N GLY A 6 -14.79 -1.02 -15.95
CA GLY A 6 -15.82 -1.62 -15.10
C GLY A 6 -17.20 -0.99 -15.35
N ALA A 7 -18.24 -1.47 -14.67
CA ALA A 7 -19.62 -1.06 -14.89
C ALA A 7 -19.89 0.47 -14.70
N GLY A 8 -18.90 1.24 -14.23
CA GLY A 8 -18.94 2.71 -14.12
C GLY A 8 -19.79 3.22 -12.95
N ASP A 9 -20.59 2.33 -12.35
CA ASP A 9 -21.47 2.54 -11.21
C ASP A 9 -20.78 2.22 -9.86
N GLN A 10 -19.51 1.82 -9.88
CA GLN A 10 -18.76 1.43 -8.68
C GLN A 10 -18.03 2.59 -8.00
N ILE A 11 -18.10 3.82 -8.53
CA ILE A 11 -17.40 4.98 -7.98
C ILE A 11 -17.79 5.17 -6.51
N GLY A 12 -16.78 5.34 -5.64
CA GLY A 12 -16.96 5.51 -4.20
C GLY A 12 -17.18 4.21 -3.41
N SER A 13 -17.35 3.07 -4.08
CA SER A 13 -17.31 1.76 -3.41
C SER A 13 -15.91 1.44 -2.90
N VAL A 14 -15.84 0.55 -1.89
CA VAL A 14 -14.56 0.06 -1.36
C VAL A 14 -13.66 -0.57 -2.44
N ILE A 15 -14.24 -1.26 -3.42
CA ILE A 15 -13.47 -1.92 -4.49
C ILE A 15 -12.91 -0.90 -5.47
N TYR A 16 -13.68 0.12 -5.82
CA TYR A 16 -13.20 1.23 -6.66
C TYR A 16 -12.08 2.01 -5.96
N ASN A 17 -12.31 2.35 -4.69
CA ASN A 17 -11.35 3.08 -3.87
C ASN A 17 -10.04 2.30 -3.72
N ARG A 18 -10.11 0.98 -3.51
CA ARG A 18 -8.92 0.10 -3.47
C ARG A 18 -8.13 0.15 -4.78
N ALA A 19 -8.80 0.05 -5.93
CA ALA A 19 -8.12 0.07 -7.23
C ALA A 19 -7.48 1.44 -7.51
N LEU A 20 -8.20 2.52 -7.20
CA LEU A 20 -7.70 3.90 -7.31
C LEU A 20 -6.45 4.10 -6.44
N TYR A 21 -6.47 3.62 -5.19
CA TYR A 21 -5.33 3.76 -4.30
C TYR A 21 -4.11 2.94 -4.72
N ILE A 22 -4.30 1.70 -5.18
CA ILE A 22 -3.21 0.89 -5.75
C ILE A 22 -2.61 1.59 -6.97
N GLY A 23 -3.44 2.22 -7.82
CA GLY A 23 -2.97 3.02 -8.96
C GLY A 23 -2.11 4.20 -8.53
N PHE A 24 -2.54 4.95 -7.51
CA PHE A 24 -1.76 6.03 -6.90
C PHE A 24 -0.42 5.53 -6.34
N LEU A 25 -0.43 4.48 -5.50
CA LEU A 25 0.79 3.93 -4.91
C LEU A 25 1.77 3.41 -5.97
N THR A 26 1.26 2.75 -7.01
CA THR A 26 2.08 2.28 -8.13
C THR A 26 2.72 3.46 -8.86
N HIS A 27 1.97 4.54 -9.09
CA HIS A 27 2.50 5.75 -9.71
C HIS A 27 3.59 6.40 -8.84
N MET A 28 3.38 6.50 -7.52
CA MET A 28 4.38 7.04 -6.59
C MET A 28 5.65 6.18 -6.55
N ALA A 29 5.52 4.85 -6.58
CA ALA A 29 6.67 3.96 -6.62
C ALA A 29 7.47 4.09 -7.93
N ILE A 30 6.78 4.24 -9.07
CA ILE A 30 7.44 4.52 -10.37
C ILE A 30 8.18 5.85 -10.32
N ALA A 31 7.53 6.91 -9.83
CA ALA A 31 8.15 8.23 -9.72
C ALA A 31 9.37 8.19 -8.79
N LYS A 32 9.27 7.51 -7.65
CA LYS A 32 10.38 7.31 -6.72
C LYS A 32 11.51 6.48 -7.36
N ALA A 33 11.18 5.42 -8.09
CA ALA A 33 12.16 4.63 -8.84
C ALA A 33 12.93 5.48 -9.85
N GLN A 34 12.22 6.31 -10.63
CA GLN A 34 12.83 7.24 -11.58
C GLN A 34 13.73 8.27 -10.88
N GLU A 35 13.31 8.79 -9.72
CA GLU A 35 14.08 9.71 -8.90
C GLU A 35 15.38 9.07 -8.39
N VAL A 36 15.29 7.91 -7.73
CA VAL A 36 16.45 7.27 -7.08
C VAL A 36 17.45 6.68 -8.08
N THR A 37 17.01 6.34 -9.29
CA THR A 37 17.86 5.72 -10.32
C THR A 37 18.29 6.68 -11.42
N GLY A 38 17.56 7.77 -11.63
CA GLY A 38 17.75 8.67 -12.77
C GLY A 38 17.32 8.09 -14.12
N VAL A 39 16.64 6.93 -14.14
CA VAL A 39 16.23 6.23 -15.36
C VAL A 39 14.74 6.45 -15.60
N ALA A 40 14.36 6.95 -16.78
CA ALA A 40 12.96 7.18 -17.12
C ALA A 40 12.19 5.87 -17.41
N ASP A 41 12.79 4.97 -18.19
CA ASP A 41 12.25 3.64 -18.50
C ASP A 41 12.79 2.62 -17.50
N ILE A 42 12.09 2.51 -16.36
CA ILE A 42 12.57 1.75 -15.20
C ILE A 42 12.55 0.24 -15.46
N SER A 43 13.56 -0.47 -14.96
CA SER A 43 13.53 -1.93 -14.92
C SER A 43 12.71 -2.46 -13.73
N GLN A 44 12.49 -3.78 -13.69
CA GLN A 44 11.92 -4.43 -12.50
C GLN A 44 12.73 -4.15 -11.22
N ALA A 45 14.06 -4.18 -11.33
CA ALA A 45 14.93 -3.95 -10.18
C ALA A 45 14.85 -2.49 -9.68
N ASP A 46 14.61 -1.55 -10.58
CA ASP A 46 14.44 -0.14 -10.22
C ASP A 46 13.09 0.11 -9.56
N MET A 47 12.03 -0.57 -10.02
CA MET A 47 10.73 -0.54 -9.35
C MET A 47 10.83 -1.02 -7.89
N ILE A 48 11.60 -2.08 -7.62
CA ILE A 48 11.83 -2.55 -6.25
C ILE A 48 12.47 -1.45 -5.40
N LYS A 49 13.52 -0.78 -5.90
CA LYS A 49 14.16 0.35 -5.19
C LYS A 49 13.18 1.50 -4.93
N GLY A 50 12.29 1.78 -5.88
CA GLY A 50 11.25 2.79 -5.72
C GLY A 50 10.23 2.42 -4.65
N MET A 51 9.77 1.16 -4.64
CA MET A 51 8.86 0.64 -3.61
C MET A 51 9.51 0.67 -2.22
N GLU A 52 10.75 0.19 -2.08
CA GLU A 52 11.50 0.16 -0.82
C GLU A 52 11.96 1.55 -0.32
N ALA A 53 11.66 2.61 -1.06
CA ALA A 53 11.92 4.00 -0.69
C ALA A 53 10.64 4.86 -0.72
N LEU A 54 9.47 4.22 -0.73
CA LEU A 54 8.19 4.92 -0.68
C LEU A 54 8.01 5.61 0.66
N ASP A 55 7.56 6.87 0.59
CA ASP A 55 7.13 7.67 1.72
C ASP A 55 5.82 8.37 1.33
N ILE A 56 4.72 7.89 1.88
CA ILE A 56 3.37 8.36 1.58
C ILE A 56 2.90 9.22 2.75
N THR A 57 2.97 10.54 2.54
CA THR A 57 2.52 11.52 3.54
C THR A 57 1.12 12.04 3.23
N ASP A 58 0.48 12.62 4.24
CA ASP A 58 -0.82 13.28 4.09
C ASP A 58 -0.73 14.45 3.09
N GLU A 59 0.38 15.18 3.05
CA GLU A 59 0.62 16.25 2.08
C GLU A 59 0.71 15.70 0.66
N LEU A 60 1.41 14.58 0.45
CA LEU A 60 1.54 13.94 -0.86
C LEU A 60 0.18 13.45 -1.34
N MET A 61 -0.59 12.81 -0.46
CA MET A 61 -1.96 12.37 -0.78
C MET A 61 -2.85 13.57 -1.11
N ALA A 62 -2.82 14.63 -0.31
CA ALA A 62 -3.60 15.84 -0.54
C ALA A 62 -3.26 16.51 -1.88
N ALA A 63 -1.97 16.61 -2.24
CA ALA A 63 -1.51 17.13 -3.52
C ALA A 63 -2.02 16.31 -4.72
N ASN A 64 -2.34 15.03 -4.51
CA ASN A 64 -2.90 14.12 -5.50
C ASN A 64 -4.42 13.93 -5.39
N GLY A 65 -5.11 14.75 -4.58
CA GLY A 65 -6.58 14.71 -4.44
C GLY A 65 -7.10 13.58 -3.53
N LEU A 66 -6.24 13.01 -2.68
CA LEU A 66 -6.51 11.89 -1.77
C LEU A 66 -6.46 12.29 -0.29
N SER A 67 -6.79 13.54 0.03
CA SER A 67 -6.80 14.00 1.42
C SER A 67 -7.72 13.12 2.28
N GLY A 68 -7.18 12.59 3.39
CA GLY A 68 -7.92 11.71 4.32
C GLY A 68 -8.31 10.35 3.75
N PHE A 69 -7.74 9.94 2.61
CA PHE A 69 -8.11 8.68 1.95
C PHE A 69 -7.56 7.44 2.65
N ALA A 70 -6.33 7.54 3.18
CA ALA A 70 -5.58 6.47 3.82
C ALA A 70 -4.62 7.08 4.85
N PRO A 71 -4.07 6.29 5.78
CA PRO A 71 -3.06 6.79 6.70
C PRO A 71 -1.70 6.96 6.00
N SER A 72 -0.89 7.88 6.51
CA SER A 72 0.51 8.00 6.11
C SER A 72 1.33 6.76 6.47
N PHE A 73 2.30 6.40 5.64
CA PHE A 73 3.23 5.30 5.88
C PHE A 73 4.51 5.42 5.04
N SER A 74 5.58 4.78 5.50
CA SER A 74 6.82 4.59 4.75
C SER A 74 7.10 3.11 4.54
N VAL A 75 7.91 2.79 3.53
CA VAL A 75 8.37 1.44 3.21
C VAL A 75 9.89 1.43 3.27
N SER A 76 10.47 0.30 3.68
CA SER A 76 11.92 0.04 3.62
C SER A 76 12.21 -1.33 2.99
N CYS A 77 13.48 -1.74 2.90
CA CYS A 77 13.81 -3.11 2.52
C CYS A 77 13.27 -4.11 3.56
N GLU A 78 13.41 -3.78 4.84
CA GLU A 78 13.01 -4.61 5.98
C GLU A 78 11.49 -4.65 6.21
N ASP A 79 10.77 -3.60 5.78
CA ASP A 79 9.33 -3.48 5.93
C ASP A 79 8.64 -3.11 4.61
N HIS A 80 8.03 -4.11 3.97
CA HIS A 80 7.21 -3.95 2.76
C HIS A 80 5.73 -3.67 3.06
N GLY A 81 5.32 -3.70 4.33
CA GLY A 81 3.92 -3.58 4.77
C GLY A 81 3.53 -2.19 5.28
N GLY A 82 4.51 -1.39 5.70
CA GLY A 82 4.28 -0.08 6.31
C GLY A 82 3.58 -0.19 7.67
N SER A 83 2.86 0.85 8.08
CA SER A 83 2.28 0.96 9.44
C SER A 83 1.21 -0.08 9.78
N GLY A 84 0.63 -0.78 8.79
CA GLY A 84 -0.37 -1.84 9.02
C GLY A 84 -1.69 -1.36 9.64
N LEU A 85 -1.93 -0.05 9.65
CA LEU A 85 -3.11 0.59 10.26
C LEU A 85 -4.42 0.11 9.62
N GLY A 86 -5.40 -0.24 10.46
CA GLY A 86 -6.73 -0.67 10.03
C GLY A 86 -7.84 0.15 10.69
N ALA A 87 -9.02 0.22 10.08
CA ALA A 87 -10.18 0.90 10.65
C ALA A 87 -11.46 0.09 10.45
N VAL A 88 -12.46 0.30 11.30
CA VAL A 88 -13.74 -0.39 11.24
C VAL A 88 -14.79 0.51 10.60
N GLN A 89 -15.45 -0.01 9.58
CA GLN A 89 -16.61 0.62 8.95
C GLN A 89 -17.89 -0.14 9.30
N GLN A 90 -18.97 0.60 9.54
CA GLN A 90 -20.30 0.05 9.79
C GLN A 90 -21.25 0.37 8.63
N TRP A 91 -22.06 -0.62 8.25
CA TRP A 91 -23.10 -0.49 7.24
C TRP A 91 -24.40 0.03 7.85
N ASP A 92 -24.94 1.12 7.29
CA ASP A 92 -26.31 1.56 7.51
C ASP A 92 -27.19 1.10 6.35
N ALA A 93 -28.03 0.09 6.60
CA ALA A 93 -28.93 -0.47 5.59
C ALA A 93 -30.07 0.49 5.19
N LYS A 94 -30.45 1.43 6.06
CA LYS A 94 -31.50 2.41 5.76
C LYS A 94 -30.95 3.54 4.88
N ALA A 95 -29.73 3.99 5.16
CA ALA A 95 -29.06 5.00 4.36
C ALA A 95 -28.41 4.42 3.10
N GLY A 96 -28.10 3.12 3.09
CA GLY A 96 -27.36 2.48 2.01
C GLY A 96 -25.90 2.90 1.94
N THR A 97 -25.29 3.21 3.10
CA THR A 97 -23.94 3.78 3.18
C THR A 97 -23.07 3.10 4.23
N TRP A 98 -21.76 3.11 3.99
CA TRP A 98 -20.75 2.77 4.99
C TRP A 98 -20.27 4.03 5.71
N SER A 99 -19.92 3.91 6.99
CA SER A 99 -19.30 4.98 7.77
C SER A 99 -18.20 4.41 8.66
N LEU A 100 -17.08 5.13 8.77
CA LEU A 100 -16.05 4.82 9.75
C LEU A 100 -16.60 5.05 11.15
N ILE A 101 -16.43 4.06 12.02
CA ILE A 101 -16.86 4.14 13.43
C ILE A 101 -15.67 4.12 14.39
N THR A 102 -14.45 4.01 13.87
CA THR A 102 -13.19 4.11 14.59
C THR A 102 -12.24 5.00 13.80
N ASP A 103 -11.25 5.56 14.51
CA ASP A 103 -10.01 6.01 13.89
C ASP A 103 -9.23 4.79 13.35
N PHE A 104 -8.07 5.04 12.75
CA PHE A 104 -7.11 4.00 12.42
C PHE A 104 -6.47 3.43 13.68
N ILE A 105 -6.35 2.10 13.73
CA ILE A 105 -5.88 1.31 14.87
C ILE A 105 -4.60 0.59 14.45
N GLU A 106 -3.57 0.70 15.28
CA GLU A 106 -2.30 0.01 15.09
C GLU A 106 -2.41 -1.49 15.42
N PRO A 107 -1.79 -2.36 14.62
CA PRO A 107 -1.61 -3.76 15.00
C PRO A 107 -0.57 -3.89 16.12
N ASP A 108 -0.70 -4.95 16.92
CA ASP A 108 0.30 -5.26 17.96
C ASP A 108 1.54 -5.91 17.33
N MET A 109 2.51 -5.07 16.94
CA MET A 109 3.79 -5.50 16.38
C MET A 109 4.64 -6.32 17.37
N GLY A 110 4.39 -6.21 18.68
CA GLY A 110 5.03 -7.07 19.67
C GLY A 110 4.62 -8.53 19.53
N VAL A 111 3.41 -8.77 19.03
CA VAL A 111 2.90 -10.12 18.73
C VAL A 111 3.23 -10.54 17.30
N ILE A 112 3.03 -9.67 16.30
CA ILE A 112 3.10 -10.09 14.89
C ILE A 112 4.49 -10.00 14.27
N ALA A 113 5.38 -9.09 14.72
CA ALA A 113 6.72 -8.98 14.15
C ALA A 113 7.58 -10.27 14.32
N PRO A 114 7.55 -10.98 15.47
CA PRO A 114 8.24 -12.26 15.60
C PRO A 114 7.74 -13.31 14.60
N LEU A 115 6.42 -13.35 14.35
CA LEU A 115 5.80 -14.30 13.41
C LEU A 115 6.21 -13.99 11.96
N ILE A 116 6.18 -12.71 11.58
CA ILE A 116 6.64 -12.25 10.25
C ILE A 116 8.10 -12.68 10.01
N LYS A 117 8.97 -12.47 11.01
CA LYS A 117 10.38 -12.83 10.92
C LYS A 117 10.56 -14.35 10.81
N GLU A 118 9.90 -15.13 11.67
CA GLU A 118 9.98 -16.59 11.65
C GLU A 118 9.53 -17.17 10.31
N ASP A 119 8.36 -16.74 9.81
CA ASP A 119 7.82 -17.22 8.53
C ASP A 119 8.69 -16.81 7.34
N SER A 120 9.22 -15.57 7.35
CA SER A 120 10.12 -15.09 6.29
C SER A 120 11.43 -15.88 6.25
N GLU A 121 12.04 -16.13 7.42
CA GLU A 121 13.27 -16.92 7.54
C GLU A 121 13.05 -18.39 7.15
N ALA A 122 11.91 -18.97 7.54
CA ALA A 122 11.53 -20.33 7.17
C ALA A 122 11.35 -20.47 5.65
N PHE A 123 10.60 -19.54 5.03
CA PHE A 123 10.39 -19.53 3.59
C PHE A 123 11.71 -19.36 2.82
N ALA A 124 12.58 -18.45 3.27
CA ALA A 124 13.89 -18.25 2.65
C ALA A 124 14.75 -19.51 2.70
N LYS A 125 14.77 -20.20 3.86
CA LYS A 125 15.49 -21.46 4.04
C LYS A 125 14.94 -22.57 3.15
N GLU A 126 13.62 -22.75 3.09
CA GLU A 126 12.99 -23.79 2.27
C GLU A 126 13.30 -23.61 0.78
N ASN A 127 13.37 -22.36 0.33
CA ASN A 127 13.55 -22.02 -1.08
C ASN A 127 15.00 -21.66 -1.46
N ASN A 128 15.96 -21.82 -0.56
CA ASN A 128 17.37 -21.46 -0.76
C ASN A 128 17.57 -19.99 -1.19
N ILE A 129 16.81 -19.08 -0.60
CA ILE A 129 16.87 -17.63 -0.86
C ILE A 129 17.81 -16.99 0.15
N ALA A 130 18.77 -16.19 -0.33
CA ALA A 130 19.61 -15.37 0.53
C ALA A 130 18.86 -14.10 0.99
N MET A 131 18.97 -13.78 2.27
CA MET A 131 18.42 -12.52 2.82
C MET A 131 19.14 -11.32 2.21
N ARG A 132 18.39 -10.26 1.89
CA ARG A 132 18.90 -9.07 1.19
C ARG A 132 19.06 -7.83 2.08
N CYS A 133 18.10 -7.63 2.98
CA CYS A 133 17.98 -6.43 3.80
C CYS A 133 18.80 -6.59 5.09
N ASN A 134 19.36 -5.50 5.61
CA ASN A 134 20.35 -5.51 6.70
C ASN A 134 19.99 -4.52 7.80
#